data_AF-A0A1H7VUG4-F1
#
_entry.id   AF-A0A1H7VUG4-F1
#
_cell.length_a   1.000
_cell.length_b   1.000
_cell.length_c   1.000
_cell.angle_alpha   90.00
_cell.angle_beta   90.00
_cell.angle_gamma   90.00
#
_symmetry.space_group_name_H-M   'P 1'
#
loop_
_entity.id
_entity.type
_entity.pdbx_description
1 polymer ?
#
loop_
_entity_poly.entity_id
_entity_poly.type
_entity_poly.pdbx_seq_one_letter_code
_entity_poly.pdbx_strand_id
1 'polypeptide(L)'
;METINGVSFEEYAAACGNLAQGMPEEKLLQVLQLEKPVWDETVDKWNVRLGELMTEDMNYATKYGELFANPKAGRFAGETTASNAGDLLHLAPDYDAYQKIFWHQSVAASHGVDPVTVLESYGIDLGKWGALNMHYMNYQNNLLDHTQPDYAEKFQYFQQIQDKWSNHFEAYYQDHKTDLAGDINF
;
A
#
# COMPACT_ATOMS: atom_id res chain seq x y z
N MET A 1 -13.72 -28.40 2.59
CA MET A 1 -13.02 -27.29 3.26
C MET A 1 -14.06 -26.44 3.95
N GLU A 2 -13.76 -25.94 5.15
CA GLU A 2 -14.64 -25.03 5.88
C GLU A 2 -14.79 -23.73 5.08
N THR A 3 -16.03 -23.23 4.97
CA THR A 3 -16.32 -21.93 4.39
C THR A 3 -17.28 -21.19 5.31
N ILE A 4 -17.13 -19.87 5.37
CA ILE A 4 -18.05 -18.99 6.10
C ILE A 4 -18.75 -18.15 5.04
N ASN A 5 -20.07 -18.25 4.97
CA ASN A 5 -20.90 -17.59 3.95
C ASN A 5 -20.41 -17.83 2.50
N GLY A 6 -19.83 -19.01 2.22
CA GLY A 6 -19.30 -19.36 0.89
C GLY A 6 -17.92 -18.78 0.55
N VAL A 7 -17.22 -18.19 1.53
CA VAL A 7 -15.84 -17.69 1.40
C VAL A 7 -14.90 -18.64 2.14
N SER A 8 -13.89 -19.16 1.45
CA SER A 8 -12.83 -19.98 2.08
C SER A 8 -11.83 -19.10 2.86
N PHE A 9 -10.98 -19.73 3.68
CA PHE A 9 -9.89 -19.02 4.35
C PHE A 9 -8.99 -18.29 3.35
N GLU A 10 -8.64 -18.95 2.25
CA GLU A 10 -7.77 -18.38 1.23
C GLU A 10 -8.40 -17.19 0.53
N GLU A 11 -9.70 -17.27 0.23
CA GLU A 11 -10.46 -16.19 -0.37
C GLU A 11 -10.64 -15.02 0.58
N TYR A 12 -10.83 -15.28 1.88
CA TYR A 12 -10.86 -14.26 2.92
C TYR A 12 -9.51 -13.51 3.01
N ALA A 13 -8.40 -14.25 3.12
CA ALA A 13 -7.07 -13.64 3.19
C ALA A 13 -6.74 -12.84 1.92
N ALA A 14 -7.07 -13.38 0.74
CA ALA A 14 -6.92 -12.67 -0.52
C ALA A 14 -7.84 -11.44 -0.61
N ALA A 15 -9.09 -11.52 -0.16
CA ALA A 15 -10.00 -10.38 -0.12
C ALA A 15 -9.43 -9.23 0.74
N CYS A 16 -8.93 -9.53 1.94
CA CYS A 16 -8.24 -8.55 2.78
C CYS A 16 -7.02 -7.93 2.09
N GLY A 17 -6.18 -8.75 1.45
CA GLY A 17 -5.02 -8.28 0.70
C GLY A 17 -5.40 -7.41 -0.50
N ASN A 18 -6.42 -7.79 -1.27
CA ASN A 18 -6.92 -7.00 -2.40
C ASN A 18 -7.44 -5.62 -1.95
N LEU A 19 -8.22 -5.55 -0.86
CA LEU A 19 -8.70 -4.27 -0.29
C LEU A 19 -7.53 -3.39 0.16
N ALA A 20 -6.57 -3.96 0.87
CA ALA A 20 -5.37 -3.24 1.31
C ALA A 20 -4.52 -2.74 0.14
N GLN A 21 -4.55 -3.45 -1.00
CA GLN A 21 -3.89 -3.07 -2.25
C GLN A 21 -4.74 -2.15 -3.14
N GLY A 22 -5.86 -1.62 -2.63
CA GLY A 22 -6.65 -0.59 -3.32
C GLY A 22 -7.72 -1.13 -4.26
N MET A 23 -8.05 -2.43 -4.23
CA MET A 23 -9.25 -2.92 -4.91
C MET A 23 -10.50 -2.25 -4.30
N PRO A 24 -11.38 -1.65 -5.11
CA PRO A 24 -12.65 -1.11 -4.61
C PRO A 24 -13.51 -2.21 -3.97
N GLU A 25 -14.19 -1.88 -2.87
CA GLU A 25 -15.06 -2.83 -2.16
C GLU A 25 -16.17 -3.37 -3.07
N GLU A 26 -16.76 -2.53 -3.93
CA GLU A 26 -17.79 -2.97 -4.87
C GLU A 26 -17.28 -4.04 -5.84
N LYS A 27 -16.02 -3.92 -6.28
CA LYS A 27 -15.39 -4.92 -7.16
C LYS A 27 -15.13 -6.21 -6.40
N LEU A 28 -14.69 -6.13 -5.14
CA LEU A 28 -14.53 -7.30 -4.28
C LEU A 28 -15.85 -8.06 -4.08
N LEU A 29 -16.93 -7.33 -3.78
CA LEU A 29 -18.27 -7.91 -3.61
C LEU A 29 -18.75 -8.61 -4.89
N GLN A 30 -18.48 -8.02 -6.06
CA GLN A 30 -18.76 -8.65 -7.36
C GLN A 30 -17.96 -9.95 -7.57
N VAL A 31 -16.66 -9.96 -7.25
CA VAL A 31 -15.80 -11.14 -7.39
C VAL A 31 -16.28 -12.27 -6.48
N LEU A 32 -16.63 -11.92 -5.24
CA LEU A 32 -17.12 -12.89 -4.26
C LEU A 32 -18.57 -13.30 -4.50
N GLN A 33 -19.32 -12.55 -5.31
CA GLN A 33 -20.76 -12.68 -5.54
C GLN A 33 -21.55 -12.55 -4.23
N LEU A 34 -21.20 -11.55 -3.42
CA LEU A 34 -21.80 -11.28 -2.12
C LEU A 34 -22.38 -9.87 -2.06
N GLU A 35 -23.39 -9.70 -1.21
CA GLU A 35 -23.86 -8.38 -0.81
C GLU A 35 -23.05 -7.86 0.38
N LYS A 36 -22.95 -6.53 0.51
CA LYS A 36 -22.17 -5.90 1.58
C LYS A 36 -22.50 -6.42 2.99
N PRO A 37 -23.77 -6.56 3.41
CA PRO A 37 -24.07 -7.07 4.75
C PRO A 37 -23.57 -8.50 4.98
N VAL A 38 -23.55 -9.33 3.93
CA VAL A 38 -23.03 -10.69 4.00
C VAL A 38 -21.51 -10.67 4.10
N TRP A 39 -20.84 -9.77 3.37
CA TRP A 39 -19.40 -9.59 3.47
C TRP A 39 -18.96 -9.10 4.86
N ASP A 40 -19.62 -8.09 5.42
CA ASP A 40 -19.33 -7.57 6.76
C ASP A 40 -19.41 -8.69 7.81
N GLU A 41 -20.49 -9.48 7.79
CA GLU A 41 -20.65 -10.64 8.69
C GLU A 41 -19.57 -11.72 8.45
N THR A 42 -19.17 -11.90 7.19
CA THR A 42 -18.14 -12.87 6.81
C THR A 42 -16.79 -12.50 7.38
N VAL A 43 -16.43 -11.22 7.31
CA VAL A 43 -15.19 -10.67 7.88
C VAL A 43 -15.17 -10.85 9.40
N ASP A 44 -16.25 -10.50 10.09
CA ASP A 44 -16.34 -10.64 11.55
C ASP A 44 -16.12 -12.09 11.99
N LYS A 45 -16.79 -13.04 11.33
CA LYS A 45 -16.67 -14.48 11.63
C LYS A 45 -15.28 -15.02 11.28
N TRP A 46 -14.70 -14.63 10.15
CA TRP A 46 -13.35 -15.06 9.77
C TRP A 46 -12.28 -14.47 10.69
N ASN A 47 -12.44 -13.25 11.21
CA ASN A 47 -11.52 -12.66 12.18
C ASN A 47 -11.47 -13.48 13.47
N VAL A 48 -12.63 -13.87 14.00
CA VAL A 48 -12.70 -14.76 15.17
C VAL A 48 -12.06 -16.10 14.83
N ARG A 49 -12.44 -16.71 13.70
CA ARG A 49 -11.94 -18.03 13.29
C ARG A 49 -10.43 -18.04 13.04
N LEU A 50 -9.88 -16.96 12.50
CA LEU A 50 -8.44 -16.80 12.28
C LEU A 50 -7.68 -16.82 13.61
N GLY A 51 -8.18 -16.13 14.64
CA GLY A 51 -7.56 -16.15 15.97
C GLY A 51 -7.53 -17.56 16.59
N GLU A 52 -8.61 -18.33 16.42
CA GLU A 52 -8.67 -19.74 16.82
C GLU A 52 -7.66 -20.58 16.04
N LEU A 53 -7.66 -20.48 14.70
CA LEU A 53 -6.75 -21.22 13.83
C LEU A 53 -5.27 -20.94 14.12
N MET A 54 -4.92 -19.68 14.39
CA MET A 54 -3.56 -19.32 14.78
C MET A 54 -3.18 -19.89 16.15
N THR A 55 -4.13 -20.00 17.08
CA THR A 55 -3.88 -20.65 18.38
C THR A 55 -3.67 -22.16 18.23
N GLU A 56 -4.38 -22.79 17.30
CA GLU A 56 -4.26 -24.22 16.97
C GLU A 56 -2.96 -24.53 16.20
N ASP A 57 -2.65 -23.74 15.18
CA ASP A 57 -1.44 -23.86 14.36
C ASP A 57 -0.99 -22.49 13.82
N MET A 58 0.19 -22.05 14.27
CA MET A 58 0.82 -20.80 13.84
C MET A 58 1.07 -20.72 12.32
N ASN A 59 1.10 -21.85 11.59
CA ASN A 59 1.23 -21.84 10.12
C ASN A 59 0.11 -21.08 9.42
N TYR A 60 -1.08 -20.97 10.03
CA TYR A 60 -2.17 -20.15 9.48
C TYR A 60 -1.81 -18.66 9.45
N ALA A 61 -0.99 -18.17 10.39
CA ALA A 61 -0.51 -16.79 10.36
C ALA A 61 0.43 -16.55 9.17
N THR A 62 1.37 -17.47 8.93
CA THR A 62 2.25 -17.42 7.76
C THR A 62 1.45 -17.45 6.46
N LYS A 63 0.52 -18.40 6.33
CA LYS A 63 -0.33 -18.55 5.14
C LYS A 63 -1.23 -17.32 4.91
N TYR A 64 -1.79 -16.74 5.98
CA TYR A 64 -2.54 -15.49 5.88
C TYR A 64 -1.66 -14.36 5.34
N GLY A 65 -0.45 -14.20 5.89
CA GLY A 65 0.50 -13.16 5.44
C GLY A 65 0.91 -13.32 3.97
N GLU A 66 1.18 -14.55 3.53
CA GLU A 66 1.51 -14.85 2.12
C GLU A 66 0.37 -14.48 1.16
N LEU A 67 -0.87 -14.85 1.51
CA LEU A 67 -2.06 -14.55 0.72
C LEU A 67 -2.44 -13.07 0.78
N PHE A 68 -2.20 -12.40 1.90
CA PHE A 68 -2.41 -10.97 2.02
C PHE A 68 -1.43 -10.19 1.12
N ALA A 69 -0.15 -10.61 1.08
CA ALA A 69 0.88 -10.00 0.24
C ALA A 69 0.67 -10.30 -1.26
N ASN A 70 0.22 -11.51 -1.60
CA ASN A 70 -0.07 -11.92 -2.98
C ASN A 70 -1.50 -12.48 -3.09
N PRO A 71 -2.51 -11.60 -3.21
CA PRO A 71 -3.92 -11.95 -3.02
C PRO A 71 -4.58 -12.58 -4.25
N LYS A 72 -3.92 -13.59 -4.82
CA LYS A 72 -4.32 -14.33 -6.02
C LYS A 72 -4.82 -15.73 -5.67
N ALA A 73 -5.85 -15.81 -4.83
CA ALA A 73 -6.43 -17.08 -4.40
C ALA A 73 -7.94 -17.17 -4.61
N GLY A 74 -8.41 -18.40 -4.83
CA GLY A 74 -9.82 -18.70 -5.11
C GLY A 74 -10.36 -17.86 -6.25
N ARG A 75 -11.51 -17.19 -6.02
CA ARG A 75 -12.13 -16.29 -7.00
C ARG A 75 -11.26 -15.08 -7.39
N PHE A 76 -10.24 -14.73 -6.61
CA PHE A 76 -9.29 -13.66 -6.94
C PHE A 76 -8.08 -14.12 -7.77
N ALA A 77 -7.95 -15.42 -8.09
CA ALA A 77 -6.78 -15.94 -8.82
C ALA A 77 -6.56 -15.29 -10.20
N GLY A 78 -7.63 -14.82 -10.85
CA GLY A 78 -7.59 -14.09 -12.12
C GLY A 78 -7.80 -12.59 -12.00
N GLU A 79 -8.00 -12.07 -10.79
CA GLU A 79 -8.24 -10.65 -10.59
C GLU A 79 -6.92 -9.88 -10.59
N THR A 80 -6.96 -8.71 -11.22
CA THR A 80 -5.89 -7.72 -11.14
C THR A 80 -6.37 -6.67 -10.14
N THR A 81 -5.62 -6.49 -9.05
CA THR A 81 -5.87 -5.38 -8.13
C THR A 81 -5.83 -4.07 -8.90
N ALA A 82 -6.79 -3.20 -8.62
CA ALA A 82 -7.08 -2.02 -9.41
C ALA A 82 -5.84 -1.11 -9.53
N SER A 83 -5.66 -0.62 -10.75
CA SER A 83 -4.49 0.06 -11.29
C SER A 83 -3.25 -0.83 -11.43
N ASN A 84 -3.10 -1.41 -12.62
CA ASN A 84 -1.77 -1.74 -13.15
C ASN A 84 -0.87 -0.53 -12.88
N ALA A 85 0.19 -0.70 -12.08
CA ALA A 85 1.14 0.37 -11.83
C ALA A 85 1.61 1.01 -13.14
N GLY A 86 1.73 0.22 -14.22
CA GLY A 86 1.99 0.67 -15.59
C GLY A 86 1.06 1.79 -16.07
N ASP A 87 -0.22 1.75 -15.76
CA ASP A 87 -1.19 2.79 -16.11
C ASP A 87 -1.04 4.03 -15.22
N LEU A 88 -0.42 3.89 -14.04
CA LEU A 88 -0.13 4.97 -13.10
C LEU A 88 1.30 5.53 -13.21
N LEU A 89 2.21 4.88 -13.94
CA LEU A 89 3.60 5.34 -14.08
C LEU A 89 3.67 6.74 -14.70
N HIS A 90 2.65 7.23 -15.40
CA HIS A 90 2.66 8.63 -15.84
C HIS A 90 2.64 9.63 -14.67
N LEU A 91 2.14 9.25 -13.49
CA LEU A 91 2.11 10.08 -12.26
C LEU A 91 3.44 10.04 -11.51
N ALA A 92 4.17 8.93 -11.60
CA ALA A 92 5.52 8.76 -11.11
C ALA A 92 6.28 7.88 -12.12
N PRO A 93 6.99 8.49 -13.11
CA PRO A 93 7.58 7.74 -14.23
C PRO A 93 8.84 6.98 -13.88
N ASP A 94 9.50 7.36 -12.80
CA ASP A 94 10.71 6.73 -12.30
C ASP A 94 10.77 6.78 -10.77
N TYR A 95 11.78 6.10 -10.22
CA TYR A 95 11.98 6.03 -8.78
C TYR A 95 12.31 7.40 -8.17
N ASP A 96 12.91 8.34 -8.92
CA ASP A 96 13.19 9.70 -8.45
C ASP A 96 11.90 10.48 -8.24
N ALA A 97 10.97 10.44 -9.21
CA ALA A 97 9.66 11.07 -9.12
C ALA A 97 8.81 10.45 -8.00
N TYR A 98 8.84 9.13 -7.85
CA TYR A 98 8.19 8.45 -6.74
C TYR A 98 8.74 8.90 -5.37
N GLN A 99 10.07 8.93 -5.20
CA GLN A 99 10.71 9.37 -3.96
C GLN A 99 10.43 10.85 -3.65
N LYS A 100 10.33 11.70 -4.67
CA LYS A 100 9.89 13.09 -4.50
C LYS A 100 8.52 13.16 -3.84
N ILE A 101 7.53 12.43 -4.35
CA ILE A 101 6.16 12.44 -3.81
C ILE A 101 6.17 11.84 -2.40
N PHE A 102 6.88 10.72 -2.20
CA PHE A 102 7.00 10.04 -0.91
C PHE A 102 7.56 10.95 0.18
N TRP A 103 8.67 11.64 -0.09
CA TRP A 103 9.29 12.52 0.90
C TRP A 103 8.53 13.83 1.09
N HIS A 104 7.83 14.33 0.06
CA HIS A 104 6.96 15.49 0.23
C HIS A 104 5.88 15.21 1.28
N GLN A 105 5.07 14.15 1.11
CA GLN A 105 4.01 13.85 2.07
C GLN A 105 4.55 13.51 3.47
N SER A 106 5.72 12.86 3.55
CA SER A 106 6.33 12.45 4.82
C SER A 106 6.81 13.66 5.64
N VAL A 107 7.55 14.57 5.01
CA VAL A 107 8.04 15.79 5.68
C VAL A 107 6.90 16.78 5.92
N ALA A 108 5.96 16.90 4.99
CA ALA A 108 4.76 17.72 5.21
C ALA A 108 3.99 17.29 6.47
N ALA A 109 3.81 15.96 6.65
CA ALA A 109 3.16 15.40 7.82
C ALA A 109 3.93 15.69 9.12
N SER A 110 5.26 15.62 9.12
CA SER A 110 6.07 15.98 10.30
C SER A 110 5.98 17.47 10.67
N HIS A 111 5.53 18.30 9.73
CA HIS A 111 5.23 19.73 9.90
C HIS A 111 3.73 20.04 10.09
N GLY A 112 2.88 19.03 10.27
CA GLY A 112 1.46 19.20 10.59
C GLY A 112 0.55 19.43 9.38
N VAL A 113 1.05 19.23 8.15
CA VAL A 113 0.24 19.25 6.92
C VAL A 113 -0.34 17.86 6.67
N ASP A 114 -1.60 17.78 6.26
CA ASP A 114 -2.24 16.51 5.90
C ASP A 114 -1.53 15.87 4.68
N PRO A 115 -0.94 14.66 4.82
CA PRO A 115 -0.29 13.98 3.70
C PRO A 115 -1.26 13.68 2.54
N VAL A 116 -2.57 13.54 2.80
CA VAL A 116 -3.57 13.32 1.73
C VAL A 116 -3.65 14.54 0.81
N THR A 117 -3.70 15.76 1.37
CA THR A 117 -3.71 17.00 0.59
C THR A 117 -2.44 17.14 -0.28
N VAL A 118 -1.30 16.66 0.22
CA VAL A 118 -0.06 16.64 -0.57
C VAL A 118 -0.17 15.68 -1.75
N LEU A 119 -0.67 14.46 -1.54
CA LEU A 119 -0.89 13.50 -2.63
C LEU A 119 -1.88 14.02 -3.68
N GLU A 120 -2.96 14.67 -3.24
CA GLU A 120 -3.94 15.31 -4.13
C GLU A 120 -3.32 16.40 -5.01
N SER A 121 -2.31 17.13 -4.50
CA SER A 121 -1.56 18.12 -5.29
C SER A 121 -0.79 17.50 -6.47
N TYR A 122 -0.52 16.20 -6.41
CA TYR A 122 0.06 15.40 -7.51
C TYR A 122 -0.99 14.70 -8.37
N GLY A 123 -2.29 14.91 -8.11
CA GLY A 123 -3.38 14.20 -8.78
C GLY A 123 -3.51 12.73 -8.34
N ILE A 124 -2.96 12.38 -7.18
CA ILE A 124 -2.89 11.02 -6.64
C ILE A 124 -3.87 10.90 -5.46
N ASP A 125 -4.75 9.90 -5.51
CA ASP A 125 -5.54 9.47 -4.35
C ASP A 125 -4.83 8.32 -3.61
N LEU A 126 -5.33 7.97 -2.42
CA LEU A 126 -4.73 6.92 -1.59
C LEU A 126 -4.65 5.55 -2.28
N GLY A 127 -5.61 5.21 -3.14
CA GLY A 127 -5.61 3.96 -3.89
C GLY A 127 -4.48 3.92 -4.92
N LYS A 128 -4.37 4.97 -5.75
CA LYS A 128 -3.27 5.13 -6.70
C LYS A 128 -1.91 5.15 -6.01
N TRP A 129 -1.82 5.82 -4.87
CA TRP A 129 -0.60 5.86 -4.08
C TRP A 129 -0.19 4.48 -3.56
N GLY A 130 -1.15 3.69 -3.06
CA GLY A 130 -0.92 2.29 -2.66
C GLY A 130 -0.35 1.44 -3.80
N ALA A 131 -0.91 1.55 -5.00
CA ALA A 131 -0.41 0.84 -6.18
C ALA A 131 1.01 1.26 -6.60
N LEU A 132 1.32 2.57 -6.57
CA LEU A 132 2.67 3.09 -6.84
C LEU A 132 3.69 2.63 -5.78
N ASN A 133 3.32 2.66 -4.49
CA ASN A 133 4.16 2.16 -3.40
C ASN A 133 4.53 0.69 -3.63
N MET A 134 3.54 -0.16 -3.93
CA MET A 134 3.78 -1.58 -4.18
C MET A 134 4.69 -1.81 -5.39
N HIS A 135 4.50 -1.04 -6.47
CA HIS A 135 5.37 -1.11 -7.64
C HIS A 135 6.83 -0.79 -7.29
N TYR A 136 7.07 0.35 -6.63
CA TYR A 136 8.42 0.81 -6.36
C TYR A 136 9.12 0.07 -5.22
N MET A 137 8.37 -0.48 -4.26
CA MET A 137 8.92 -1.43 -3.29
C MET A 137 9.43 -2.69 -3.99
N ASN A 138 8.65 -3.27 -4.90
CA ASN A 138 9.07 -4.44 -5.67
C ASN A 138 10.26 -4.09 -6.61
N TYR A 139 10.23 -2.93 -7.26
CA TYR A 139 11.35 -2.43 -8.07
C TYR A 139 12.65 -2.34 -7.26
N GLN A 140 12.59 -1.73 -6.07
CA GLN A 140 13.75 -1.60 -5.19
C GLN A 140 14.24 -2.97 -4.68
N ASN A 141 13.34 -3.83 -4.19
CA ASN A 141 13.70 -5.17 -3.71
C ASN A 141 14.36 -6.03 -4.79
N ASN A 142 13.87 -5.95 -6.03
CA ASN A 142 14.44 -6.70 -7.16
C ASN A 142 15.83 -6.18 -7.56
N LEU A 143 16.12 -4.90 -7.34
CA LEU A 143 17.41 -4.31 -7.66
C LEU A 143 18.43 -4.46 -6.53
N LEU A 144 17.98 -4.43 -5.27
CA LEU A 144 18.80 -4.64 -4.08
C LEU A 144 18.99 -6.12 -3.76
N ASP A 145 19.57 -6.86 -4.70
CA ASP A 145 20.04 -8.23 -4.45
C ASP A 145 21.44 -8.19 -3.83
N HIS A 146 21.53 -8.55 -2.55
CA HIS A 146 22.76 -8.53 -1.75
C HIS A 146 23.85 -9.50 -2.28
N THR A 147 23.48 -10.39 -3.21
CA THR A 147 24.42 -11.34 -3.82
C THR A 147 25.06 -10.80 -5.10
N GLN A 148 24.57 -9.68 -5.64
CA GLN A 148 25.10 -9.09 -6.87
C GLN A 148 26.33 -8.20 -6.60
N PRO A 149 27.33 -8.19 -7.50
CA PRO A 149 28.52 -7.37 -7.35
C PRO A 149 28.24 -5.86 -7.38
N ASP A 150 27.10 -5.45 -7.93
CA ASP A 150 26.67 -4.05 -8.03
C ASP A 150 25.76 -3.60 -6.86
N TYR A 151 25.57 -4.44 -5.83
CA TYR A 151 24.73 -4.13 -4.67
C TYR A 151 25.11 -2.79 -4.02
N ALA A 152 26.40 -2.58 -3.74
CA ALA A 152 26.86 -1.37 -3.06
C ALA A 152 26.56 -0.10 -3.86
N GLU A 153 26.72 -0.15 -5.18
CA GLU A 153 26.42 0.97 -6.08
C GLU A 153 24.90 1.25 -6.11
N LYS A 154 24.08 0.22 -6.27
CA LYS A 154 22.62 0.36 -6.26
C LYS A 154 22.09 0.86 -4.92
N PHE A 155 22.64 0.34 -3.83
CA PHE A 155 22.31 0.80 -2.48
C PHE A 155 22.63 2.28 -2.30
N GLN A 156 23.83 2.72 -2.74
CA GLN A 156 24.19 4.14 -2.72
C GLN A 156 23.27 4.98 -3.59
N TYR A 157 22.89 4.51 -4.79
CA TYR A 157 21.93 5.18 -5.66
C TYR A 157 20.59 5.41 -4.96
N PHE A 158 20.03 4.38 -4.32
CA PHE A 158 18.77 4.50 -3.59
C PHE A 158 18.89 5.45 -2.39
N GLN A 159 19.98 5.37 -1.63
CA GLN A 159 20.22 6.30 -0.51
C GLN A 159 20.33 7.75 -0.99
N GLN A 160 21.07 8.01 -2.07
CA GLN A 160 21.25 9.37 -2.59
C GLN A 160 19.92 10.01 -3.01
N ILE A 161 18.99 9.25 -3.60
CA ILE A 161 17.67 9.77 -3.97
C ILE A 161 16.83 10.05 -2.73
N GLN A 162 16.86 9.16 -1.72
CA GLN A 162 16.16 9.37 -0.46
C GLN A 162 16.69 10.61 0.27
N ASP A 163 18.00 10.75 0.38
CA ASP A 163 18.67 11.90 1.00
C ASP A 163 18.37 13.19 0.23
N LYS A 164 18.38 13.15 -1.11
CA LYS A 164 18.07 14.30 -1.96
C LYS A 164 16.68 14.86 -1.65
N TRP A 165 15.65 14.03 -1.64
CA TRP A 165 14.27 14.50 -1.49
C TRP A 165 13.88 14.76 -0.04
N SER A 166 14.37 13.97 0.92
CA SER A 166 14.17 14.28 2.35
C SER A 166 14.77 15.65 2.70
N ASN A 167 16.04 15.91 2.35
CA ASN A 167 16.69 17.20 2.60
C ASN A 167 16.02 18.37 1.87
N HIS A 168 15.54 18.14 0.64
CA HIS A 168 14.83 19.17 -0.12
C HIS A 168 13.56 19.63 0.59
N PHE A 169 12.70 18.70 1.01
CA PHE A 169 11.44 19.05 1.66
C PHE A 169 11.63 19.52 3.10
N GLU A 170 12.64 19.02 3.80
CA GLU A 170 13.04 19.56 5.12
C GLU A 170 13.42 21.05 5.00
N ALA A 171 14.26 21.41 4.02
CA ALA A 171 14.59 22.81 3.76
C ALA A 171 13.35 23.63 3.36
N TYR A 172 12.51 23.10 2.46
CA TYR A 172 11.26 23.74 2.05
C TYR A 172 10.38 24.09 3.25
N TYR A 173 10.09 23.13 4.14
CA TYR A 173 9.22 23.39 5.29
C TYR A 173 9.90 24.13 6.45
N GLN A 174 11.23 24.21 6.49
CA GLN A 174 11.95 25.12 7.40
C GLN A 174 11.83 26.58 6.96
N ASP A 175 11.97 26.87 5.66
CA ASP A 175 11.85 28.23 5.12
C ASP A 175 10.40 28.75 5.13
N HIS A 176 9.42 27.85 5.02
CA HIS A 176 7.98 28.18 5.00
C HIS A 176 7.30 28.09 6.39
N LYS A 177 8.04 27.84 7.48
CA LYS A 177 7.52 27.81 8.86
C LYS A 177 6.98 29.16 9.35
N THR A 178 7.27 30.25 8.64
CA THR A 178 6.88 31.61 9.03
C THR A 178 5.43 32.00 8.67
N ASP A 179 4.72 31.21 7.84
CA ASP A 179 3.43 31.66 7.26
C ASP A 179 2.21 30.81 7.66
N LEU A 180 2.40 29.65 8.30
CA LEU A 180 1.27 28.75 8.66
C LEU A 180 0.63 29.08 10.02
N ALA A 181 1.26 29.92 10.84
CA ALA A 181 0.72 30.36 12.13
C ALA A 181 0.01 31.73 12.07
N GLY A 182 0.01 32.40 10.91
CA GLY A 182 -0.50 33.77 10.75
C GLY A 182 -2.02 33.89 10.63
N ASP A 183 -2.72 32.80 10.26
CA ASP A 183 -4.13 32.87 9.85
C ASP A 183 -5.14 32.30 10.87
N ILE A 184 -4.73 32.06 12.11
CA ILE A 184 -5.68 31.75 13.19
C ILE A 184 -5.96 33.03 14.00
N ASN A 185 -6.87 33.87 13.48
CA ASN A 185 -7.58 34.84 14.31
C ASN A 185 -8.79 34.12 14.95
N PHE A 186 -8.83 34.09 16.29
CA PHE A 186 -9.99 33.67 17.09
C PHE A 186 -11.19 34.61 16.92
#